data_AF-A0A0B2VM02-F1
#
_entry.id   AF-A0A0B2VM02-F1
#
_cell.length_a   1.000
_cell.length_b   1.000
_cell.length_c   1.000
_cell.angle_alpha   90.00
_cell.angle_beta   90.00
_cell.angle_gamma   90.00
#
_symmetry.space_group_name_H-M   'P 1'
#
loop_
_entity.id
_entity.type
_entity.pdbx_description
1 polymer ?
#
loop_
_entity_poly.entity_id
_entity_poly.type
_entity_poly.pdbx_seq_one_letter_code
_entity_poly.pdbx_strand_id
1 'polypeptide(L)'
;MALSVLSLFERLRNEDRYIDSLCVKTVECCIVADVKEQICETITELCTRSDVVITTGGTGFAPRDVTPEATLTIIEKRCGGLETALHMRSLQSTPLAALSRLCAGIKGQTLIVNLPGSPKAVKECFEVLEGILPHAVHLIKQEKSDVERTHCSLHSPNSSTKHAC
;
A
#
# COMPACT_ATOMS: atom_id res chain seq x y z
N MET A 1 -12.48 0.60 17.76
CA MET A 1 -13.68 0.64 16.90
C MET A 1 -13.23 0.11 15.56
N ALA A 2 -13.60 -1.13 15.24
CA ALA A 2 -13.21 -1.77 14.01
C ALA A 2 -14.11 -1.25 12.88
N LEU A 3 -13.64 -0.22 12.16
CA LEU A 3 -14.25 0.17 10.90
C LEU A 3 -13.92 -0.93 9.89
N SER A 4 -14.95 -1.55 9.33
CA SER A 4 -14.76 -2.56 8.29
C SER A 4 -14.00 -1.94 7.12
N VAL A 5 -12.90 -2.57 6.73
CA VAL A 5 -12.18 -2.25 5.48
C VAL A 5 -13.20 -2.24 4.30
N LEU A 6 -14.28 -3.02 4.40
CA LEU A 6 -15.37 -3.13 3.42
C LEU A 6 -16.19 -1.85 3.35
N SER A 7 -16.57 -1.25 4.49
CA SER A 7 -17.32 0.03 4.46
C SER A 7 -16.45 1.19 4.01
N LEU A 8 -15.13 1.14 4.24
CA LEU A 8 -14.22 2.19 3.81
C LEU A 8 -13.91 2.06 2.32
N PHE A 9 -13.61 0.86 1.82
CA PHE A 9 -13.39 0.64 0.39
C PHE A 9 -14.69 0.76 -0.42
N GLU A 10 -15.85 0.33 0.10
CA GLU A 10 -17.13 0.61 -0.57
C GLU A 10 -17.57 2.07 -0.45
N ARG A 11 -17.25 2.80 0.63
CA ARG A 11 -17.45 4.26 0.67
C ARG A 11 -16.53 4.98 -0.31
N LEU A 12 -15.25 4.61 -0.36
CA LEU A 12 -14.32 5.13 -1.35
C LEU A 12 -14.79 4.78 -2.78
N ARG A 13 -15.39 3.60 -3.00
CA ARG A 13 -15.96 3.21 -4.29
C ARG A 13 -17.26 3.95 -4.64
N ASN A 14 -18.11 4.25 -3.65
CA ASN A 14 -19.42 4.88 -3.86
C ASN A 14 -19.34 6.42 -3.93
N GLU A 15 -18.39 7.07 -3.25
CA GLU A 15 -18.24 8.54 -3.29
C GLU A 15 -17.25 9.01 -4.36
N ASP A 16 -16.33 8.16 -4.82
CA ASP A 16 -15.24 8.56 -5.71
C ASP A 16 -14.87 7.43 -6.69
N ARG A 17 -14.99 7.68 -8.00
CA ARG A 17 -14.69 6.77 -9.14
C ARG A 17 -13.23 6.24 -9.23
N TYR A 18 -12.45 6.34 -8.16
CA TYR A 18 -11.00 6.08 -8.10
C TYR A 18 -10.61 4.60 -8.12
N ILE A 19 -11.47 3.70 -7.64
CA ILE A 19 -11.15 2.27 -7.63
C ILE A 19 -11.48 1.61 -8.97
N ASP A 20 -12.42 2.18 -9.75
CA ASP A 20 -12.81 1.63 -11.05
C ASP A 20 -11.80 1.97 -12.17
N SER A 21 -10.91 2.96 -12.00
CA SER A 21 -9.84 3.29 -12.95
C SER A 21 -8.66 2.32 -12.89
N LEU A 22 -8.37 1.79 -11.70
CA LEU A 22 -7.45 0.68 -11.52
C LEU A 22 -8.24 -0.61 -11.77
N CYS A 23 -7.76 -1.50 -12.62
CA CYS A 23 -8.39 -2.82 -12.85
C CYS A 23 -8.18 -3.74 -11.62
N VAL A 24 -8.64 -3.32 -10.45
CA VAL A 24 -8.47 -3.98 -9.16
C VAL A 24 -9.76 -4.70 -8.81
N LYS A 25 -9.66 -6.01 -8.61
CA LYS A 25 -10.76 -6.83 -8.13
C LYS A 25 -10.61 -7.03 -6.63
N THR A 26 -11.60 -6.60 -5.85
CA THR A 26 -11.67 -6.96 -4.44
C THR A 26 -11.88 -8.47 -4.31
N VAL A 27 -10.91 -9.15 -3.69
CA VAL A 27 -10.96 -10.61 -3.47
C VAL A 27 -11.77 -10.93 -2.23
N GLU A 28 -11.45 -10.27 -1.12
CA GLU A 28 -12.07 -10.51 0.17
C GLU A 28 -11.96 -9.27 1.06
N CYS A 29 -12.88 -9.15 2.01
CA CYS A 29 -12.76 -8.20 3.08
C CYS A 29 -13.39 -8.72 4.37
N CYS A 30 -12.70 -8.49 5.49
CA CYS A 30 -13.07 -8.98 6.81
C CYS A 30 -12.74 -7.93 7.90
N ILE A 31 -13.30 -8.15 9.09
CA ILE A 31 -13.01 -7.38 10.30
C ILE A 31 -12.25 -8.29 11.25
N VAL A 32 -11.14 -7.80 11.78
CA VAL A 32 -10.29 -8.54 12.73
C VAL A 32 -10.19 -7.72 14.02
N ALA A 33 -10.13 -8.39 15.16
CA ALA A 33 -9.86 -7.72 16.43
C ALA A 33 -8.42 -7.18 16.47
N ASP A 34 -8.19 -6.19 17.34
CA ASP A 34 -6.86 -5.60 17.59
C ASP A 34 -5.97 -6.58 18.41
N VAL A 35 -5.83 -7.81 17.93
CA VAL A 35 -5.05 -8.91 18.53
C VAL A 35 -4.01 -9.35 17.51
N LYS A 36 -2.73 -9.27 17.89
CA LYS A 36 -1.60 -9.44 16.98
C LYS A 36 -1.65 -10.78 16.22
N GLU A 37 -1.92 -11.87 16.93
CA GLU A 37 -1.95 -13.23 16.38
C GLU A 37 -3.05 -13.38 15.33
N GLN A 38 -4.25 -12.85 15.62
CA GLN A 38 -5.38 -12.90 14.68
C GLN A 38 -5.11 -12.08 13.42
N ILE A 39 -4.45 -10.92 13.56
CA ILE A 39 -4.04 -10.09 12.42
C ILE A 39 -3.01 -10.83 11.57
N CYS A 40 -2.00 -11.46 12.19
CA CYS A 40 -1.00 -12.27 11.49
C CYS A 40 -1.63 -13.41 10.68
N GLU A 41 -2.50 -14.19 11.31
CA GLU A 41 -3.19 -15.33 10.70
C GLU A 41 -4.04 -14.86 9.51
N THR A 42 -4.84 -13.81 9.72
CA THR A 42 -5.73 -13.28 8.69
C THR A 42 -4.95 -12.73 7.49
N ILE A 43 -3.91 -11.91 7.71
CA ILE A 43 -3.11 -11.39 6.60
C ILE A 43 -2.41 -12.54 5.86
N THR A 44 -1.89 -13.52 6.59
CA THR A 44 -1.22 -14.69 5.99
C THR A 44 -2.16 -15.48 5.09
N GLU A 45 -3.37 -15.75 5.55
CA GLU A 45 -4.39 -16.44 4.75
C GLU A 45 -4.79 -15.61 3.51
N LEU A 46 -4.97 -14.30 3.65
CA LEU A 46 -5.31 -13.43 2.52
C LEU A 46 -4.20 -13.38 1.45
N CYS A 47 -2.92 -13.50 1.85
CA CYS A 47 -1.80 -13.55 0.90
C CYS A 47 -1.85 -14.77 -0.03
N THR A 48 -2.54 -15.85 0.33
CA THR A 48 -2.63 -17.05 -0.53
C THR A 48 -3.44 -16.81 -1.81
N ARG A 49 -4.27 -15.76 -1.83
CA ARG A 49 -5.29 -15.49 -2.87
C ARG A 49 -5.33 -14.03 -3.33
N SER A 50 -4.43 -13.17 -2.81
CA SER A 50 -4.43 -11.73 -3.08
C SER A 50 -3.05 -11.25 -3.51
N ASP A 51 -3.00 -10.36 -4.49
CA ASP A 51 -1.77 -9.71 -4.94
C ASP A 51 -1.35 -8.56 -4.02
N VAL A 52 -2.35 -7.94 -3.38
CA VAL A 52 -2.19 -6.82 -2.47
C VAL A 52 -3.12 -7.01 -1.28
N VAL A 53 -2.63 -6.82 -0.07
CA VAL A 53 -3.40 -6.78 1.17
C VAL A 53 -3.24 -5.40 1.80
N ILE A 54 -4.36 -4.73 2.04
CA ILE A 54 -4.39 -3.42 2.69
C ILE A 54 -5.10 -3.56 4.03
N THR A 55 -4.46 -3.08 5.09
CA THR A 55 -5.09 -2.95 6.40
C THR A 55 -5.35 -1.47 6.71
N THR A 56 -6.33 -1.19 7.58
CA THR A 56 -6.63 0.18 8.03
C THR A 56 -6.80 0.19 9.55
N GLY A 57 -6.16 1.15 10.21
CA GLY A 57 -6.22 1.30 11.67
C GLY A 57 -5.18 0.48 12.41
N GLY A 58 -5.15 0.63 13.73
CA GLY A 58 -4.22 -0.10 14.60
C GLY A 58 -2.74 0.28 14.43
N THR A 59 -2.43 1.46 13.84
CA THR A 59 -1.06 1.94 13.58
C THR A 59 -0.59 3.05 14.52
N GLY A 60 -1.40 3.49 15.48
CA GLY A 60 -1.05 4.57 16.42
C GLY A 60 -0.15 4.11 17.57
N PHE A 61 -0.10 4.92 18.63
CA PHE A 61 0.68 4.62 19.85
C PHE A 61 -0.16 4.00 20.99
N ALA A 62 -1.43 3.67 20.76
CA ALA A 62 -2.24 3.05 21.81
C ALA A 62 -1.74 1.62 22.08
N PRO A 63 -1.88 1.08 23.31
CA PRO A 63 -1.43 -0.28 23.63
C PRO A 63 -2.04 -1.39 22.78
N ARG A 64 -3.23 -1.15 22.20
CA ARG A 64 -3.91 -2.08 21.29
C ARG A 64 -3.48 -1.93 19.81
N ASP A 65 -2.77 -0.85 19.48
CA ASP A 65 -2.34 -0.62 18.10
C ASP A 65 -1.19 -1.58 17.80
N VAL A 66 -1.50 -2.75 17.22
CA VAL A 66 -0.53 -3.84 17.01
C VAL A 66 -0.42 -4.26 15.54
N THR A 67 -1.07 -3.54 14.63
CA THR A 67 -1.11 -3.89 13.19
C THR A 67 0.28 -3.83 12.54
N PRO A 68 1.13 -2.82 12.80
CA PRO A 68 2.51 -2.80 12.28
C PRO A 68 3.35 -3.97 12.80
N GLU A 69 3.24 -4.30 14.08
CA GLU A 69 3.95 -5.43 14.70
C GLU A 69 3.51 -6.77 14.11
N ALA A 70 2.21 -6.95 13.88
CA ALA A 70 1.69 -8.14 13.22
C ALA A 70 2.24 -8.27 11.80
N THR A 71 2.23 -7.17 11.05
CA THR A 71 2.77 -7.12 9.67
C THR A 71 4.27 -7.43 9.64
N LEU A 72 5.07 -6.78 10.50
CA LEU A 72 6.51 -7.02 10.61
C LEU A 72 6.86 -8.46 10.99
N THR A 73 5.96 -9.17 11.67
CA THR A 73 6.17 -10.57 12.08
C THR A 73 6.09 -11.53 10.88
N ILE A 74 5.32 -11.20 9.84
CA ILE A 74 4.98 -12.14 8.75
C ILE A 74 5.62 -11.81 7.41
N ILE A 75 6.10 -10.58 7.22
CA ILE A 75 6.74 -10.13 5.97
C ILE A 75 8.14 -10.74 5.84
N GLU A 76 8.51 -11.06 4.61
CA GLU A 76 9.84 -11.56 4.23
C GLU A 76 10.77 -10.42 3.81
N LYS A 77 10.20 -9.33 3.27
CA LYS A 77 10.94 -8.16 2.82
C LYS A 77 10.19 -6.88 3.18
N ARG A 78 10.85 -5.99 3.92
CA ARG A 78 10.28 -4.69 4.28
C ARG A 78 10.40 -3.68 3.15
N CYS A 79 9.35 -2.90 2.93
CA CYS A 79 9.25 -1.88 1.88
C CYS A 79 9.39 -0.47 2.48
N GLY A 80 10.52 -0.17 3.12
CA GLY A 80 10.72 1.10 3.85
C GLY A 80 10.60 2.37 2.98
N GLY A 81 10.92 2.28 1.68
CA GLY A 81 10.69 3.38 0.74
C GLY A 81 9.20 3.72 0.57
N LEU A 82 8.35 2.69 0.56
CA LEU A 82 6.90 2.87 0.51
C LEU A 82 6.36 3.46 1.81
N GLU A 83 6.82 2.96 2.96
CA GLU A 83 6.48 3.52 4.27
C GLU A 83 6.81 5.02 4.34
N THR A 84 7.98 5.40 3.84
CA THR A 84 8.44 6.80 3.78
C THR A 84 7.53 7.63 2.87
N ALA A 85 7.20 7.14 1.68
CA ALA A 85 6.31 7.85 0.75
C ALA A 85 4.93 8.11 1.37
N LEU A 86 4.34 7.10 2.01
CA LEU A 86 3.03 7.21 2.69
C LEU A 86 3.08 8.21 3.87
N HIS A 87 4.16 8.15 4.67
CA HIS A 87 4.36 9.11 5.76
C HIS A 87 4.51 10.53 5.25
N MET A 88 5.36 10.76 4.25
CA MET A 88 5.61 12.09 3.68
C MET A 88 4.32 12.70 3.14
N ARG A 89 3.47 11.90 2.49
CA ARG A 89 2.18 12.36 1.97
C ARG A 89 1.18 12.65 3.08
N SER A 90 1.12 11.83 4.12
CA SER A 90 0.27 12.09 5.29
C SER A 90 0.71 13.35 6.07
N LEU A 91 2.03 13.60 6.16
CA LEU A 91 2.61 14.75 6.84
C LEU A 91 2.31 16.08 6.15
N GLN A 92 2.10 16.08 4.83
CA GLN A 92 1.63 17.26 4.09
C GLN A 92 0.22 17.68 4.52
N SER A 93 -0.62 16.72 4.89
CA SER A 93 -2.00 16.95 5.32
C SER A 93 -2.11 17.31 6.79
N THR A 94 -1.30 16.68 7.65
CA THR A 94 -1.33 16.94 9.10
C THR A 94 -0.02 16.55 9.80
N PRO A 95 0.49 17.37 10.73
CA PRO A 95 1.64 17.00 11.54
C PRO A 95 1.39 15.77 12.44
N LEU A 96 0.12 15.46 12.74
CA LEU A 96 -0.25 14.29 13.54
C LEU A 96 0.07 12.96 12.84
N ALA A 97 0.31 12.98 11.53
CA ALA A 97 0.74 11.80 10.80
C ALA A 97 2.05 11.19 11.34
N ALA A 98 2.89 12.00 11.99
CA ALA A 98 4.11 11.55 12.67
C ALA A 98 3.86 10.52 13.79
N LEU A 99 2.63 10.40 14.28
CA LEU A 99 2.24 9.45 15.34
C LEU A 99 1.81 8.09 14.80
N SER A 100 1.81 7.91 13.48
CA SER A 100 1.50 6.64 12.85
C SER A 100 2.76 5.79 12.70
N ARG A 101 2.63 4.49 12.88
CA ARG A 101 3.70 3.49 12.70
C ARG A 101 3.44 2.66 11.45
N LEU A 102 3.08 3.33 10.35
CA LEU A 102 2.79 2.66 9.07
C LEU A 102 3.92 1.68 8.71
N CYS A 103 3.54 0.48 8.28
CA CYS A 103 4.45 -0.56 7.83
C CYS A 103 3.98 -1.09 6.48
N ALA A 104 4.94 -1.43 5.63
CA ALA A 104 4.68 -2.07 4.35
C ALA A 104 5.75 -3.13 4.07
N GLY A 105 5.36 -4.22 3.44
CA GLY A 105 6.28 -5.31 3.13
C GLY A 105 5.70 -6.34 2.19
N ILE A 106 6.51 -7.32 1.83
CA ILE A 106 6.15 -8.39 0.92
C ILE A 106 6.19 -9.71 1.67
N LYS A 107 5.20 -10.55 1.41
CA LYS A 107 5.14 -11.95 1.83
C LYS A 107 4.81 -12.82 0.61
N GLY A 108 5.69 -13.74 0.23
CA GLY A 108 5.55 -14.50 -1.01
C GLY A 108 5.41 -13.58 -2.22
N GLN A 109 4.24 -13.62 -2.86
CA GLN A 109 3.92 -12.79 -4.04
C GLN A 109 2.92 -11.66 -3.74
N THR A 110 2.73 -11.33 -2.46
CA THR A 110 1.73 -10.35 -2.02
C THR A 110 2.40 -9.12 -1.41
N LEU A 111 1.97 -7.94 -1.84
CA LEU A 111 2.31 -6.67 -1.18
C LEU A 111 1.34 -6.40 -0.03
N ILE A 112 1.85 -6.14 1.17
CA ILE A 112 1.07 -5.78 2.36
C ILE A 112 1.34 -4.31 2.69
N VAL A 113 0.29 -3.51 2.88
CA VAL A 113 0.38 -2.09 3.24
C VAL A 113 -0.57 -1.78 4.39
N ASN A 114 -0.04 -1.24 5.50
CA ASN A 114 -0.86 -0.72 6.58
C ASN A 114 -1.18 0.75 6.33
N LEU A 115 -2.46 1.09 6.32
CA LEU A 115 -2.96 2.46 6.18
C LEU A 115 -3.50 3.00 7.52
N PRO A 116 -3.58 4.33 7.68
CA PRO A 116 -4.22 4.95 8.84
C PRO A 116 -5.67 4.50 9.02
N GLY A 117 -6.27 4.79 10.18
CA GLY A 117 -7.66 4.41 10.48
C GLY A 117 -8.73 5.42 10.05
N SER A 118 -8.36 6.65 9.69
CA SER A 118 -9.34 7.67 9.30
C SER A 118 -9.61 7.64 7.79
N PRO A 119 -10.87 7.79 7.33
CA PRO A 119 -11.20 7.74 5.91
C PRO A 119 -10.41 8.73 5.05
N LYS A 120 -10.24 9.96 5.56
CA LYS A 120 -9.46 11.01 4.90
C LYS A 120 -8.01 10.59 4.71
N ALA A 121 -7.34 10.11 5.76
CA ALA A 121 -5.93 9.74 5.67
C ALA A 121 -5.71 8.49 4.81
N VAL A 122 -6.70 7.58 4.77
CA VAL A 122 -6.67 6.43 3.86
C VAL A 122 -6.73 6.89 2.41
N LYS A 123 -7.64 7.82 2.06
CA LYS A 123 -7.73 8.39 0.71
C LYS A 123 -6.40 9.01 0.28
N GLU A 124 -5.82 9.87 1.12
CA GLU A 124 -4.54 10.55 0.85
C GLU A 124 -3.38 9.56 0.65
N CYS A 125 -3.33 8.49 1.46
CA CYS A 125 -2.34 7.43 1.28
C CYS A 125 -2.59 6.61 0.00
N PHE A 126 -3.85 6.35 -0.33
CA PHE A 126 -4.22 5.56 -1.49
C PHE A 126 -3.88 6.25 -2.81
N GLU A 127 -3.92 7.58 -2.88
CA GLU A 127 -3.42 8.36 -4.03
C GLU A 127 -1.95 8.06 -4.36
N VAL A 128 -1.14 7.77 -3.34
CA VAL A 128 0.26 7.34 -3.52
C VAL A 128 0.31 5.92 -4.09
N LEU A 129 -0.54 5.04 -3.55
CA LEU A 129 -0.59 3.63 -3.91
C LEU A 129 -1.09 3.44 -5.35
N GLU A 130 -2.08 4.20 -5.80
CA GLU A 130 -2.65 4.12 -7.15
C GLU A 130 -1.57 4.18 -8.24
N GLY A 131 -0.61 5.11 -8.12
CA GLY A 131 0.45 5.28 -9.11
C GLY A 131 1.50 4.15 -9.12
N ILE A 132 1.59 3.35 -8.05
CA ILE A 132 2.68 2.37 -7.88
C ILE A 132 2.20 0.92 -7.89
N LEU A 133 0.95 0.64 -7.49
CA LEU A 133 0.46 -0.72 -7.27
C LEU A 133 0.59 -1.62 -8.51
N PRO A 134 0.21 -1.18 -9.74
CA PRO A 134 0.35 -2.02 -10.93
C PRO A 134 1.80 -2.46 -11.18
N HIS A 135 2.74 -1.52 -11.05
CA HIS A 135 4.16 -1.82 -11.26
C HIS A 135 4.74 -2.67 -10.12
N ALA A 136 4.36 -2.38 -8.87
CA ALA A 136 4.82 -3.14 -7.71
C ALA A 136 4.38 -4.61 -7.77
N VAL A 137 3.11 -4.88 -8.11
CA VAL A 137 2.60 -6.26 -8.27
C VAL A 137 3.34 -6.99 -9.39
N HIS A 138 3.56 -6.32 -10.53
CA HIS A 138 4.29 -6.89 -11.66
C HIS A 138 5.74 -7.29 -11.26
N LEU A 139 6.44 -6.41 -10.54
CA LEU A 139 7.79 -6.69 -10.03
C LEU A 139 7.80 -7.88 -9.04
N ILE A 140 6.79 -7.98 -8.18
CA ILE A 140 6.72 -9.04 -7.16
C ILE A 140 6.43 -10.40 -7.80
N LYS A 141 5.50 -10.47 -8.76
CA LYS A 141 5.13 -11.72 -9.44
C LYS A 141 6.18 -12.21 -10.43
N GLN A 142 7.19 -11.39 -10.73
CA GLN A 142 8.21 -11.70 -11.73
C GLN A 142 7.59 -12.06 -13.09
N GLU A 143 6.41 -11.50 -13.40
CA GLU A 143 5.80 -11.65 -14.70
C GLU A 143 6.75 -11.01 -15.71
N LYS A 144 7.42 -11.81 -16.54
CA LYS A 144 8.20 -11.29 -17.65
C LYS A 144 7.24 -10.78 -18.72
N SER A 145 6.82 -9.52 -18.61
CA SER A 145 6.38 -8.77 -19.78
C SER A 145 7.17 -7.46 -19.84
N ASP A 146 8.20 -7.47 -20.68
CA ASP A 146 8.93 -6.32 -21.21
C ASP A 146 9.52 -5.33 -20.18
N VAL A 147 10.50 -5.78 -19.39
CA VAL A 147 11.43 -4.88 -18.68
C VAL A 147 12.15 -3.92 -19.66
N GLU A 148 12.18 -4.23 -20.96
CA GLU A 148 12.62 -3.30 -22.01
C GLU A 148 11.73 -2.04 -22.17
N ARG A 149 10.43 -2.07 -21.86
CA ARG A 149 9.51 -0.98 -22.22
C ARG A 149 9.53 0.18 -21.20
N THR A 150 9.67 -0.12 -19.92
CA THR A 150 9.68 0.90 -18.84
C THR A 150 11.05 1.56 -18.66
N HIS A 151 12.15 0.92 -19.08
CA HIS A 151 13.49 1.52 -19.08
C HIS A 151 13.68 2.54 -20.23
N CYS A 152 12.93 2.40 -21.33
CA CYS A 152 12.96 3.36 -22.45
C CYS A 152 12.19 4.66 -22.17
N SER A 153 11.15 4.66 -21.33
CA SER A 153 10.34 5.87 -21.10
C SER A 153 10.97 6.89 -20.16
N LEU A 154 12.01 6.51 -19.40
CA LEU A 154 12.74 7.42 -18.48
C LEU A 154 14.08 7.92 -19.05
N HIS A 155 14.57 7.34 -20.15
CA HIS A 155 15.78 7.78 -20.85
C HIS A 155 15.51 8.01 -22.33
N SER A 156 14.95 9.16 -22.67
CA SER A 156 15.14 9.73 -24.01
C SER A 156 16.44 10.57 -24.01
N PRO A 157 17.47 10.19 -24.78
CA PRO A 157 18.52 11.12 -25.17
C PRO A 157 18.03 11.92 -26.37
N ASN A 158 17.53 13.13 -26.15
CA ASN A 158 17.44 14.17 -27.17
C ASN A 158 18.21 15.38 -26.64
N SER A 159 19.11 16.04 -27.34
CA SER A 159 19.86 15.80 -28.56
C SER A 159 20.98 16.85 -28.55
N SER A 160 22.16 16.48 -29.02
CA SER A 160 23.27 17.35 -29.37
C SER A 160 22.89 18.74 -29.92
N THR A 161 23.46 19.80 -29.34
CA THR A 161 23.75 21.03 -30.08
C THR A 161 25.25 21.28 -30.09
N LYS A 162 25.86 20.80 -31.18
CA LYS A 162 27.02 21.29 -31.92
C LYS A 162 28.11 22.08 -31.16
N HIS A 163 29.31 21.50 -31.16
CA HIS A 163 30.56 22.25 -31.16
C HIS A 163 30.59 23.30 -32.29
N ALA A 164 31.04 24.50 -31.96
CA ALA A 164 31.82 25.35 -32.85
C ALA A 164 32.74 26.24 -31.99
N CYS A 165 34.04 25.99 -32.17
CA CYS A 165 35.22 26.80 -31.82
C CYS A 165 35.32 27.43 -30.42
#